data_AF-A0A7L3HT02-F1
#
_entry.id   AF-A0A7L3HT02-F1
#
_cell.length_a   1.000
_cell.length_b   1.000
_cell.length_c   1.000
_cell.angle_alpha   90.00
_cell.angle_beta   90.00
_cell.angle_gamma   90.00
#
_symmetry.space_group_name_H-M   'P 1'
#
loop_
_entity.id
_entity.type
_entity.pdbx_description
1 polymer ?
#
loop_
_entity_poly.entity_id
_entity_poly.type
_entity_poly.pdbx_seq_one_letter_code
_entity_poly.pdbx_strand_id
1 'polypeptide(L)'
;NNNMENPSCVGIEGVLESYLQSLRTVQLYGPTNFAPVINQVAGTAAQVTDGSQYHVLLIITDGVISDMLQTKEAIVTASSLPMSIIIVGVGPAEFEGE
;
A
#
# COMPACT_ATOMS: atom_id res chain seq x y z
N ASN A 1 -11.00 -2.67 -8.33
CA ASN A 1 -11.83 -3.08 -9.49
C ASN A 1 -11.90 -4.61 -9.68
N ASN A 2 -11.49 -5.44 -8.70
CA ASN A 2 -11.46 -6.92 -8.77
C ASN A 2 -10.73 -7.52 -10.00
N ASN A 3 -9.92 -6.73 -10.71
CA ASN A 3 -9.11 -7.21 -11.83
C ASN A 3 -7.67 -7.44 -11.34
N MET A 4 -7.25 -8.70 -11.28
CA MET A 4 -5.90 -9.07 -10.85
C MET A 4 -4.81 -8.70 -11.87
N GLU A 5 -5.14 -8.58 -13.15
CA GLU A 5 -4.20 -8.21 -14.21
C GLU A 5 -4.02 -6.69 -14.32
N ASN A 6 -5.02 -5.93 -13.90
CA ASN A 6 -4.95 -4.47 -13.87
C ASN A 6 -5.68 -3.91 -12.65
N PRO A 7 -4.99 -3.66 -11.53
CA PRO A 7 -5.60 -3.15 -10.30
C PRO A 7 -5.96 -1.66 -10.35
N SER A 8 -5.67 -0.96 -11.45
CA SER A 8 -5.85 0.49 -11.57
C SER A 8 -7.33 0.90 -11.58
N CYS A 9 -7.65 1.96 -10.84
CA CYS A 9 -8.97 2.57 -10.81
C CYS A 9 -8.97 3.93 -11.54
N VAL A 10 -10.09 4.31 -12.15
CA VAL A 10 -10.25 5.62 -12.79
C VAL A 10 -10.71 6.63 -11.74
N GLY A 11 -9.84 7.59 -11.41
CA GLY A 11 -10.16 8.65 -10.45
C GLY A 11 -10.38 8.14 -9.02
N ILE A 12 -10.72 9.06 -8.12
CA ILE A 12 -11.00 8.75 -6.71
C ILE A 12 -12.33 8.01 -6.58
N GLU A 13 -13.30 8.35 -7.41
CA GLU A 13 -14.61 7.72 -7.47
C GLU A 13 -14.48 6.21 -7.72
N GLY A 14 -13.62 5.81 -8.67
CA GLY A 14 -13.37 4.39 -8.97
C GLY A 14 -12.67 3.65 -7.83
N VAL A 15 -11.84 4.34 -7.04
CA VAL A 15 -11.23 3.80 -5.81
C VAL A 15 -12.30 3.55 -4.76
N LEU A 16 -13.18 4.52 -4.51
CA LEU A 16 -14.29 4.38 -3.54
C LEU A 16 -15.26 3.27 -3.93
N GLU A 17 -15.63 3.19 -5.20
CA GLU A 17 -16.50 2.11 -5.69
C GLU A 17 -15.84 0.73 -5.49
N SER A 18 -14.57 0.60 -5.88
CA SER A 18 -13.81 -0.63 -5.70
C SER A 18 -13.72 -1.04 -4.23
N TYR A 19 -13.46 -0.08 -3.34
CA TYR A 19 -13.42 -0.31 -1.90
C TYR A 19 -14.76 -0.85 -1.37
N LEU A 20 -15.87 -0.20 -1.71
CA LEU A 20 -17.21 -0.62 -1.27
C LEU A 20 -17.62 -2.00 -1.80
N GLN A 21 -17.20 -2.33 -3.03
CA GLN A 21 -17.40 -3.66 -3.59
C GLN A 21 -16.58 -4.72 -2.84
N SER A 22 -15.29 -4.47 -2.61
CA SER A 22 -14.40 -5.41 -1.92
C SER A 22 -14.88 -5.74 -0.50
N LEU A 23 -15.43 -4.77 0.24
CA LEU A 23 -16.02 -5.00 1.56
C LEU A 23 -17.16 -6.02 1.57
N ARG A 24 -17.85 -6.21 0.44
CA ARG A 24 -18.97 -7.16 0.32
C ARG A 24 -18.54 -8.55 -0.14
N THR A 25 -17.39 -8.66 -0.80
CA THR A 25 -16.97 -9.88 -1.50
C THR A 25 -15.75 -10.54 -0.86
N VAL A 26 -15.00 -9.83 -0.02
CA VAL A 26 -13.79 -10.33 0.62
C VAL A 26 -14.04 -10.59 2.09
N GLN A 27 -13.50 -11.69 2.61
CA GLN A 27 -13.45 -11.95 4.03
C GLN A 27 -12.20 -11.26 4.62
N LEU A 28 -12.41 -10.37 5.59
CA LEU A 28 -11.32 -9.73 6.31
C LEU A 28 -10.51 -10.77 7.08
N TYR A 29 -9.20 -10.71 6.95
CA TYR A 29 -8.25 -11.63 7.61
C TYR A 29 -6.96 -10.89 7.96
N GLY A 30 -6.14 -11.51 8.82
CA GLY A 30 -4.79 -11.05 9.15
C GLY A 30 -3.75 -12.14 8.84
N PRO A 31 -2.44 -11.86 8.95
CA PRO A 31 -1.83 -10.71 9.62
C PRO A 31 -1.77 -9.42 8.76
N THR A 32 -1.39 -8.31 9.39
CA THR A 32 -1.22 -7.00 8.74
C THR A 32 0.20 -6.86 8.19
N ASN A 33 0.41 -7.27 6.93
CA ASN A 33 1.72 -7.27 6.29
C ASN A 33 1.86 -6.14 5.26
N PHE A 34 2.88 -5.29 5.38
CA PHE A 34 3.08 -4.14 4.49
C PHE A 34 4.16 -4.37 3.43
N ALA A 35 5.13 -5.25 3.66
CA ALA A 35 6.22 -5.48 2.72
C ALA A 35 5.72 -5.85 1.29
N PRO A 36 4.67 -6.69 1.11
CA PRO A 36 4.20 -7.05 -0.23
C PRO A 36 3.73 -5.85 -1.06
N VAL A 37 2.92 -4.95 -0.47
CA VAL A 37 2.38 -3.80 -1.22
C VAL A 37 3.45 -2.74 -1.49
N ILE A 38 4.39 -2.54 -0.55
CA ILE A 38 5.53 -1.64 -0.76
C ILE A 38 6.39 -2.14 -1.92
N ASN A 39 6.74 -3.44 -1.92
CA ASN A 39 7.54 -4.04 -3.00
C ASN A 39 6.85 -3.98 -4.35
N GLN A 40 5.52 -4.15 -4.39
CA GLN A 40 4.76 -4.03 -5.64
C GLN A 40 4.88 -2.61 -6.23
N VAL A 41 4.65 -1.57 -5.42
CA VAL A 41 4.73 -0.18 -5.90
C VAL A 41 6.18 0.20 -6.22
N ALA A 42 7.15 -0.26 -5.42
CA ALA A 42 8.56 -0.09 -5.72
C ALA A 42 8.94 -0.69 -7.08
N GLY A 43 8.44 -1.88 -7.41
CA GLY A 43 8.65 -2.50 -8.72
C GLY A 43 8.14 -1.62 -9.87
N THR A 44 6.96 -1.00 -9.71
CA THR A 44 6.41 -0.05 -10.69
C THR A 44 7.23 1.23 -10.76
N ALA A 45 7.59 1.83 -9.62
CA ALA A 45 8.37 3.06 -9.56
C ALA A 45 9.77 2.87 -10.18
N ALA A 46 10.37 1.68 -10.04
CA ALA A 46 11.66 1.34 -10.63
C ALA A 46 11.64 1.25 -12.17
N GLN A 47 10.47 1.06 -12.80
CA GLN A 47 10.36 1.11 -14.27
C GLN A 47 10.48 2.54 -14.81
N VAL A 48 10.30 3.56 -13.98
CA VAL A 48 10.36 4.97 -14.37
C VAL A 48 11.78 5.48 -14.16
N THR A 49 12.54 5.58 -15.25
CA THR A 49 13.96 5.98 -15.23
C THR A 49 14.21 7.38 -15.76
N ASP A 50 13.21 7.99 -16.43
CA ASP A 50 13.30 9.30 -17.07
C ASP A 50 12.82 10.45 -16.18
N GLY A 51 12.32 10.15 -14.98
CA GLY A 51 11.78 11.14 -14.04
C GLY A 51 10.40 11.70 -14.40
N SER A 52 9.71 11.12 -15.38
CA SER A 52 8.39 11.58 -15.83
C SER A 52 7.26 11.31 -14.82
N GLN A 53 7.48 10.39 -13.87
CA GLN A 53 6.48 9.98 -12.90
C GLN A 53 7.08 9.85 -11.50
N TYR A 54 6.27 10.17 -10.51
CA TYR A 54 6.57 9.99 -9.10
C TYR A 54 5.36 9.35 -8.42
N HIS A 55 5.59 8.31 -7.63
CA HIS A 55 4.52 7.52 -7.03
C HIS A 55 4.30 7.88 -5.56
N VAL A 56 3.04 7.89 -5.11
CA VAL A 56 2.71 8.03 -3.68
C VAL A 56 1.88 6.82 -3.29
N LEU A 57 2.43 5.97 -2.42
CA LEU A 57 1.72 4.85 -1.81
C LEU A 57 1.07 5.30 -0.50
N LEU A 58 -0.26 5.34 -0.46
CA LEU A 58 -1.04 5.56 0.74
C LEU A 58 -1.52 4.21 1.31
N ILE A 59 -1.10 3.88 2.53
CA ILE A 59 -1.55 2.69 3.28
C ILE A 59 -2.45 3.17 4.42
N ILE A 60 -3.66 2.63 4.50
CA ILE A 60 -4.61 2.89 5.59
C ILE A 60 -4.76 1.59 6.39
N THR A 61 -4.54 1.64 7.70
CA THR A 61 -4.58 0.45 8.57
C THR A 61 -5.21 0.78 9.91
N ASP A 62 -5.85 -0.21 10.54
CA ASP A 62 -6.38 -0.13 11.90
C ASP A 62 -5.58 -0.95 12.93
N GLY A 63 -4.41 -1.48 12.54
CA GLY A 63 -3.61 -2.36 13.39
C GLY A 63 -2.10 -2.25 13.17
N VAL A 64 -1.37 -2.95 14.04
CA VAL A 64 0.11 -2.94 14.06
C VAL A 64 0.68 -3.82 12.94
N ILE A 65 1.81 -3.39 12.39
CA ILE A 65 2.55 -4.10 11.33
C ILE A 65 3.09 -5.43 11.89
N SER A 66 2.70 -6.53 11.25
CA SER A 66 3.09 -7.88 11.65
C SER A 66 4.43 -8.33 11.05
N ASP A 67 4.80 -7.80 9.89
CA ASP A 67 6.04 -8.08 9.15
C ASP A 67 7.05 -6.93 9.24
N MET A 68 7.27 -6.40 10.46
CA MET A 68 8.06 -5.17 10.66
C MET A 68 9.47 -5.23 10.07
N LEU A 69 10.15 -6.38 10.16
CA LEU A 69 11.50 -6.53 9.60
C LEU A 69 11.49 -6.42 8.08
N GLN A 70 10.60 -7.16 7.42
CA GLN A 70 10.44 -7.16 5.97
C GLN A 70 9.96 -5.80 5.46
N THR A 71 9.08 -5.14 6.22
CA THR A 71 8.61 -3.79 5.91
C THR A 71 9.75 -2.79 5.95
N LYS A 72 10.64 -2.87 6.95
CA LYS A 72 11.86 -2.01 7.00
C LYS A 72 12.75 -2.26 5.78
N GLU A 73 13.01 -3.52 5.43
CA GLU A 73 13.82 -3.86 4.25
C GLU A 73 13.21 -3.33 2.95
N ALA A 74 11.88 -3.46 2.79
CA ALA A 74 11.15 -2.94 1.64
C ALA A 74 11.25 -1.41 1.55
N ILE A 75 11.11 -0.70 2.68
CA ILE A 75 11.26 0.76 2.74
C ILE A 75 12.69 1.18 2.37
N VAL A 76 13.71 0.51 2.91
CA VAL A 76 15.12 0.81 2.59
C VAL A 76 15.37 0.60 1.09
N THR A 77 14.88 -0.49 0.52
CA THR A 77 15.01 -0.78 -0.91
C THR A 77 14.29 0.25 -1.77
N ALA A 78 13.10 0.70 -1.36
CA ALA A 78 12.31 1.70 -2.07
C ALA A 78 12.88 3.12 -1.95
N SER A 79 13.75 3.41 -0.96
CA SER A 79 14.22 4.76 -0.65
C SER A 79 15.00 5.45 -1.78
N SER A 80 15.56 4.69 -2.71
CA SER A 80 16.25 5.22 -3.90
C SER A 80 15.36 5.40 -5.12
N LEU A 81 14.05 5.10 -5.01
CA LEU A 81 13.10 5.14 -6.11
C LEU A 81 12.28 6.45 -6.08
N PRO A 82 11.68 6.88 -7.21
CA PRO A 82 10.82 8.06 -7.27
C PRO A 82 9.45 7.77 -6.64
N MET A 83 9.43 7.51 -5.33
CA MET A 83 8.20 7.27 -4.58
C MET A 83 8.24 7.75 -3.14
N SER A 84 7.06 8.06 -2.59
CA SER A 84 6.81 8.30 -1.17
C SER A 84 5.83 7.27 -0.61
N ILE A 85 5.95 6.96 0.67
CA ILE A 85 5.03 6.09 1.41
C ILE A 85 4.39 6.89 2.54
N ILE A 86 3.07 6.91 2.60
CA ILE A 86 2.27 7.54 3.66
C ILE A 86 1.46 6.43 4.33
N ILE A 87 1.62 6.28 5.64
CA ILE A 87 0.87 5.30 6.44
C ILE A 87 -0.07 6.07 7.36
N VAL A 88 -1.37 5.77 7.28
CA VAL A 88 -2.40 6.37 8.11
C VAL A 88 -3.01 5.29 8.99
N GLY A 89 -2.72 5.36 10.29
CA GLY A 89 -3.41 4.58 11.31
C GLY A 89 -4.80 5.15 11.58
N VAL A 90 -5.82 4.29 11.61
CA VAL A 90 -7.20 4.62 11.96
C VAL A 90 -7.69 3.72 13.10
N GLY A 91 -8.75 4.14 13.79
CA GLY A 91 -9.29 3.34 14.89
C GLY A 91 -8.46 3.39 16.18
N PRO A 92 -8.76 2.51 17.15
CA PRO A 92 -8.27 2.63 18.53
C PRO A 92 -6.95 1.89 18.80
N ALA A 93 -6.29 1.31 17.79
CA ALA A 93 -5.04 0.62 17.99
C ALA A 93 -3.94 1.58 18.48
N GLU A 94 -3.03 1.06 19.31
CA GLU A 94 -1.86 1.80 19.75
C GLU A 94 -0.79 1.73 18.65
N PHE A 95 -0.53 2.88 18.04
CA PHE A 95 0.47 3.03 16.97
C PHE A 95 1.79 3.64 17.47
N GLU A 96 1.97 3.73 18.80
CA GLU A 96 3.21 4.22 19.40
C GLU A 96 4.30 3.15 19.29
N GLY A 97 5.52 3.59 18.97
CA GLY A 97 6.71 2.73 19.06
C GLY A 97 7.16 2.63 20.52
N GLU A 98 7.68 1.46 20.91
CA GLU A 98 8.53 1.37 22.11
C GLU A 98 9.77 2.28 21.98
#